data_AF-F5T8T1-F1
#
_entry.id   AF-F5T8T1-F1
#
_cell.length_a   1.000
_cell.length_b   1.000
_cell.length_c   1.000
_cell.angle_alpha   90.00
_cell.angle_beta   90.00
_cell.angle_gamma   90.00
#
_symmetry.space_group_name_H-M   'P 1'
#
loop_
_entity.id
_entity.type
_entity.pdbx_description
1 polymer ?
#
loop_
_entity_poly.entity_id
_entity_poly.type
_entity_poly.pdbx_seq_one_letter_code
_entity_poly.pdbx_strand_id
1 'polypeptide(L)' 'MMIGQYLSDGYITSREIINVIERISYDSESPLAYLLKSLENLKEERRLEAKILAHRKAEMAFSE' A
#
# COMPACT_ATOMS: atom_id res chain seq x y z
N MET A 1 -3.34 -2.20 -17.42
CA MET A 1 -2.37 -2.97 -16.62
C MET A 1 -2.62 -2.70 -15.14
N MET A 2 -2.63 -3.73 -14.27
CA MET A 2 -2.99 -3.58 -12.85
C MET A 2 -2.06 -2.61 -12.10
N ILE A 3 -0.75 -2.62 -12.40
CA ILE A 3 0.24 -1.72 -11.78
C ILE A 3 -0.09 -0.24 -12.02
N GLY A 4 -0.61 0.10 -13.21
CA GLY A 4 -1.04 1.46 -13.52
C GLY A 4 -2.24 1.91 -12.67
N GLN A 5 -3.12 1.01 -12.26
CA GLN A 5 -4.22 1.35 -11.35
C GLN A 5 -3.72 1.66 -9.94
N TYR A 6 -2.73 0.92 -9.42
CA TYR A 6 -2.15 1.21 -8.09
C TYR A 6 -1.53 2.61 -8.02
N LEU A 7 -0.97 3.10 -9.13
CA LEU A 7 -0.44 4.47 -9.24
C LEU A 7 -1.57 5.51 -9.34
N SER A 8 -2.61 5.24 -10.13
CA SER A 8 -3.75 6.16 -10.29
C SER A 8 -4.59 6.31 -9.03
N ASP A 9 -4.68 5.25 -8.22
CA ASP A 9 -5.40 5.22 -6.94
C ASP A 9 -4.76 6.13 -5.88
N GLY A 10 -3.51 6.59 -6.08
CA GLY A 10 -2.78 7.45 -5.14
C GLY A 10 -2.34 6.76 -3.84
N TYR A 11 -2.73 5.50 -3.63
CA TYR A 11 -2.32 4.73 -2.46
C TYR A 11 -0.86 4.29 -2.51
N ILE A 12 -0.22 4.23 -3.68
CA ILE A 12 1.18 3.78 -3.81
C ILE A 12 1.91 4.68 -4.81
N THR A 13 3.15 5.04 -4.47
CA THR A 13 4.00 5.86 -5.35
C THR A 13 4.90 5.01 -6.25
N SER A 14 5.32 5.54 -7.39
CA SER A 14 6.26 4.86 -8.30
C SER A 14 7.56 4.44 -7.60
N ARG A 15 8.02 5.24 -6.64
CA ARG A 15 9.24 4.94 -5.86
C ARG A 15 9.05 3.75 -4.94
N GLU A 16 7.89 3.58 -4.33
CA GLU A 16 7.58 2.41 -3.51
C GLU A 16 7.51 1.14 -4.35
N ILE A 17 6.93 1.21 -5.55
CA ILE A 17 6.92 0.08 -6.48
C ILE A 17 8.35 -0.35 -6.82
N ILE A 18 9.24 0.60 -7.14
CA ILE A 18 10.65 0.32 -7.43
C ILE A 18 11.34 -0.31 -6.21
N ASN A 19 11.14 0.25 -5.02
CA ASN A 19 11.72 -0.30 -3.79
C ASN A 19 11.26 -1.75 -3.52
N VAL A 20 10.00 -2.08 -3.84
CA VAL A 20 9.50 -3.46 -3.71
C VAL A 20 10.20 -4.35 -4.75
N ILE A 21 10.29 -3.91 -6.00
CA ILE A 21 10.97 -4.65 -7.08
C ILE A 21 12.44 -4.96 -6.70
N GLU A 22 13.17 -3.98 -6.16
CA GLU A 22 14.57 -4.16 -5.76
C GLU A 22 14.77 -5.17 -4.62
N ARG A 23 13.71 -5.45 -3.84
CA ARG A 23 13.75 -6.42 -2.73
C ARG A 23 13.34 -7.83 -3.16
N ILE A 24 12.84 -8.01 -4.38
CA ILE A 24 12.43 -9.34 -4.86
C ILE A 24 13.69 -10.15 -5.15
N SER A 25 13.77 -11.34 -4.56
CA SER A 25 14.86 -12.27 -4.85
C SER A 25 14.85 -12.68 -6.32
N TYR A 26 16.02 -12.75 -6.94
CA TYR A 26 16.18 -13.22 -8.32
C TYR A 26 15.75 -14.69 -8.49
N ASP A 27 15.80 -15.48 -7.41
CA ASP A 27 15.36 -16.88 -7.39
C ASP A 27 13.84 -17.04 -7.16
N SER A 28 13.07 -15.95 -7.18
CA SER A 28 11.62 -16.03 -7.00
C SER A 28 10.97 -16.78 -8.16
N GLU A 29 10.22 -17.84 -7.85
CA GLU A 29 9.42 -18.58 -8.86
C GLU A 29 8.34 -17.70 -9.51
N SER A 30 7.85 -16.67 -8.80
CA SER A 30 6.83 -15.76 -9.32
C SER A 30 7.00 -14.34 -8.79
N PRO A 31 7.96 -13.56 -9.36
CA PRO A 31 8.29 -12.22 -8.88
C PRO A 31 7.12 -11.24 -9.08
N LEU A 32 6.33 -11.41 -10.15
CA LEU A 32 5.15 -10.58 -10.38
C LEU A 32 4.05 -10.82 -9.34
N ALA A 33 3.81 -12.08 -8.95
CA ALA A 33 2.83 -12.38 -7.93
C ALA A 33 3.25 -11.82 -6.57
N TYR A 34 4.55 -11.92 -6.24
CA TYR A 34 5.10 -11.31 -5.04
C TYR A 34 4.92 -9.78 -5.05
N LEU A 35 5.27 -9.12 -6.15
CA LEU A 35 5.07 -7.67 -6.30
C LEU A 35 3.61 -7.29 -6.07
N LEU A 36 2.67 -7.93 -6.76
CA LEU A 36 1.24 -7.62 -6.63
C LEU A 36 0.74 -7.82 -5.20
N LYS A 37 1.15 -8.91 -4.53
CA LYS A 37 0.84 -9.18 -3.12
C LYS A 37 1.37 -8.07 -2.21
N SER A 38 2.62 -7.65 -2.40
CA SER A 38 3.23 -6.57 -1.62
C SER A 38 2.54 -5.23 -1.83
N LEU A 39 2.16 -4.91 -3.08
CA LEU A 39 1.40 -3.69 -3.38
C LEU A 39 0.00 -3.71 -2.75
N GLU A 40 -0.69 -4.85 -2.80
CA GLU A 40 -1.99 -5.01 -2.14
C GLU A 40 -1.88 -4.82 -0.62
N ASN A 41 -0.86 -5.40 0.01
CA ASN A 41 -0.60 -5.22 1.44
C ASN A 41 -0.34 -3.74 1.79
N LEU A 42 0.48 -3.03 1.02
CA LEU A 42 0.75 -1.60 1.24
C LEU A 42 -0.51 -0.75 1.12
N LYS A 43 -1.36 -1.05 0.14
CA LYS A 43 -2.65 -0.37 -0.03
C LYS A 43 -3.56 -0.60 1.18
N GLU A 44 -3.63 -1.83 1.68
CA GLU A 44 -4.48 -2.17 2.81
C GLU A 44 -3.98 -1.56 4.12
N GLU A 45 -2.66 -1.55 4.35
CA GLU A 45 -2.04 -0.89 5.51
C GLU A 45 -2.43 0.59 5.58
N ARG A 46 -2.30 1.33 4.47
CA ARG A 46 -2.70 2.75 4.43
C ARG A 46 -4.20 2.96 4.64
N ARG A 47 -5.06 2.06 4.16
CA ARG A 47 -6.51 2.14 4.41
C ARG A 47 -6.83 1.96 5.89
N LEU A 48 -6.16 1.02 6.56
CA LEU A 48 -6.29 0.80 7.99
C LEU A 48 -5.80 2.02 8.79
N GLU A 49 -4.65 2.58 8.44
CA GLU A 49 -4.12 3.80 9.07
C GLU A 49 -5.08 4.98 8.92
N ALA A 50 -5.61 5.22 7.71
CA ALA A 50 -6.58 6.29 7.46
C ALA A 50 -7.86 6.11 8.30
N LYS A 51 -8.35 4.86 8.43
CA LYS A 51 -9.51 4.53 9.25
C LYS A 51 -9.24 4.80 10.74
N ILE A 52 -8.09 4.39 11.25
CA ILE A 52 -7.70 4.62 12.66
C ILE A 52 -7.55 6.10 12.94
N LEU A 53 -6.92 6.85 12.02
CA LEU A 53 -6.75 8.30 12.16
C LEU A 53 -8.10 9.02 12.17
N ALA A 54 -9.02 8.64 11.28
CA ALA A 54 -10.37 9.20 11.25
C ALA A 54 -11.14 8.90 12.55
N HIS A 55 -11.01 7.67 13.07
CA HIS A 55 -11.61 7.28 14.35
C HIS A 55 -11.08 8.14 15.50
N ARG A 56 -9.75 8.24 15.64
CA ARG A 56 -9.11 9.06 16.68
C ARG A 56 -9.51 10.54 16.58
N LYS A 57 -9.59 11.09 15.37
CA LYS A 57 -10.02 12.48 15.14
C LYS A 57 -11.46 12.70 15.61
N ALA A 58 -12.35 11.74 15.35
CA ALA A 58 -13.72 11.80 15.84
C ALA A 58 -13.74 11.74 17.37
N GLU A 59 -13.04 10.78 17.99
CA GLU A 59 -12.96 10.68 19.45
C GLU A 59 -12.46 11.96 20.13
N MET A 60 -11.45 12.62 19.55
CA MET A 60 -10.97 13.93 20.03
C MET A 60 -12.04 15.01 19.89
N ALA A 61 -12.70 15.09 18.73
CA ALA A 61 -13.73 16.11 18.46
C ALA A 61 -15.01 15.94 19.29
N PHE A 62 -15.29 14.74 19.80
CA PHE A 62 -16.43 14.46 20.68
C PHE A 62 -16.06 14.43 22.17
N SER A 63 -14.78 14.63 22.53
CA SER A 63 -14.32 14.73 23.93
C SER A 63 -14.11 16.18 24.41
N GLU A 64 -14.38 17.18 23.57
CA GLU A 64 -14.55 18.60 23.91
C GLU A 64 -16.04 18.96 24.00
#